data_AF-A0A368FDY1-F1
#
_entry.id   AF-A0A368FDY1-F1
#
_cell.length_a   1.000
_cell.length_b   1.000
_cell.length_c   1.000
_cell.angle_alpha   90.00
_cell.angle_beta   90.00
_cell.angle_gamma   90.00
#
_symmetry.space_group_name_H-M   'P 1'
#
loop_
_entity.id
_entity.type
_entity.pdbx_description
1 polymer ?
#
loop_
_entity_poly.entity_id
_entity_poly.type
_entity_poly.pdbx_seq_one_letter_code
_entity_poly.pdbx_strand_id
1 'polypeptide(L)'
;MTLQVALAGLYKPVGWAEWDVSSGLMWTPVPYDINDPMLRMYAVKECKNSDKVWKPIDSDSLPFLVEARKRSAPLLDYIGKNTGWNMSSLGRAADFADNLIEIDMYNASYPKWVSHPTLEGYDEEKLVKEALEFAEVHQIACTNYEPCRDLMSGVWLKHILNTISDVQNGKGPHIVGYASVSEAASSIIGRCVQYVQKTPVEVDSLVHVAKT
;
A
#
# COMPACT_ATOMS: atom_id res chain seq x y z
N MET A 1 12.68 -3.39 7.39
CA MET A 1 14.04 -2.97 6.97
C MET A 1 14.05 -1.70 6.12
N THR A 2 13.05 -1.45 5.26
CA THR A 2 12.99 -0.25 4.40
C THR A 2 13.32 1.06 5.13
N LEU A 3 12.73 1.29 6.30
CA LEU A 3 13.02 2.49 7.10
C LEU A 3 14.48 2.59 7.52
N GLN A 4 15.10 1.49 7.96
CA GLN A 4 16.51 1.49 8.36
C GLN A 4 17.44 1.85 7.20
N VAL A 5 17.15 1.36 6.00
CA VAL A 5 17.90 1.69 4.78
C VAL A 5 17.73 3.17 4.42
N ALA A 6 16.49 3.68 4.48
CA ALA A 6 16.23 5.10 4.24
C ALA A 6 16.95 6.00 5.26
N LEU A 7 16.92 5.65 6.55
CA LEU A 7 17.59 6.39 7.61
C LEU A 7 19.11 6.35 7.46
N ALA A 8 19.69 5.22 7.04
CA ALA A 8 21.12 5.13 6.75
C ALA A 8 21.56 6.07 5.60
N GLY A 9 20.67 6.30 4.62
CA GLY A 9 20.92 7.26 3.54
C GLY A 9 20.73 8.72 3.96
N LEU A 10 19.69 9.00 4.76
CA LEU A 10 19.33 10.35 5.21
C LEU A 10 20.29 10.90 6.28
N TYR A 11 20.69 10.06 7.23
CA TYR A 11 21.50 10.44 8.38
C TYR A 11 22.88 9.83 8.30
N LYS A 12 23.75 10.45 7.51
CA LYS A 12 25.17 10.13 7.53
C LYS A 12 25.79 10.60 8.85
N PRO A 13 26.61 9.77 9.52
CA PRO A 13 27.27 10.20 10.74
C PRO A 13 28.23 11.35 10.45
N VAL A 14 28.23 12.36 11.33
CA VAL A 14 29.17 13.48 11.31
C VAL A 14 29.64 13.79 12.74
N GLY A 15 30.94 13.98 12.92
CA GLY A 15 31.51 14.37 14.20
C GLY A 15 31.23 13.34 15.30
N TRP A 16 30.48 13.72 16.33
CA TRP A 16 30.20 12.82 17.47
C TRP A 16 29.36 11.59 17.09
N ALA A 17 28.62 11.64 15.97
CA ALA A 17 27.82 10.52 15.50
C ALA A 17 28.64 9.46 14.74
N GLU A 18 29.90 9.73 14.42
CA GLU A 18 30.85 8.74 13.89
C GLU A 18 31.33 7.84 15.03
N TRP A 19 30.56 6.82 15.35
CA TRP A 19 30.80 5.99 16.53
C TRP A 19 31.75 4.81 16.27
N ASP A 20 31.89 4.35 15.03
CA ASP A 20 32.80 3.26 14.63
C ASP A 20 33.85 3.72 13.62
N VAL A 21 34.66 4.69 14.06
CA VAL A 21 35.79 5.21 13.29
C VAL A 21 36.80 4.10 12.95
N SER A 22 36.90 3.08 13.80
CA SER A 22 37.90 2.02 13.68
C SER A 22 37.67 1.08 12.50
N SER A 23 36.40 0.78 12.17
CA SER A 23 36.05 -0.06 11.03
C SER A 23 35.84 0.73 9.73
N GLY A 24 35.71 2.06 9.83
CA GLY A 24 35.32 2.91 8.70
C GLY A 24 33.84 2.80 8.33
N LEU A 25 33.00 2.25 9.22
CA LEU A 25 31.56 2.12 8.99
C LEU A 25 30.87 3.49 9.06
N MET A 26 30.52 4.02 7.89
CA MET A 26 29.80 5.30 7.74
C MET A 26 28.28 5.14 7.97
N TRP A 27 27.90 4.65 9.15
CA TRP A 27 26.50 4.45 9.56
C TRP A 27 26.31 4.82 11.03
N THR A 28 25.17 5.43 11.36
CA THR A 28 24.75 5.67 12.74
C THR A 28 23.39 5.02 13.00
N PRO A 29 23.18 4.42 14.20
CA PRO A 29 21.84 4.00 14.58
C PRO A 29 20.93 5.21 14.69
N VAL A 30 19.79 5.16 14.01
CA VAL A 30 18.71 6.14 14.15
C VAL A 30 17.51 5.40 14.77
N PRO A 31 17.02 5.83 15.95
CA PRO A 31 15.90 5.17 16.59
C PRO A 31 14.61 5.34 15.78
N TYR A 32 13.77 4.30 15.81
CA TYR A 32 12.43 4.33 15.24
C TYR A 32 11.51 3.45 16.10
N ASP A 33 10.23 3.79 16.10
CA ASP A 33 9.20 3.04 16.81
C ASP A 33 8.34 2.24 15.81
N ILE A 34 7.78 1.12 16.28
CA ILE A 34 6.84 0.30 15.52
C ILE A 34 5.44 0.53 16.08
N ASN A 35 4.50 0.88 15.21
CA ASN A 35 3.11 1.14 15.60
C ASN A 35 2.13 0.52 14.59
N ASP A 36 1.87 -0.78 14.75
CA ASP A 36 0.95 -1.52 13.89
C ASP A 36 -0.49 -0.99 13.92
N PRO A 37 -1.08 -0.59 15.08
CA PRO A 37 -2.42 0.01 15.07
C PRO A 37 -2.54 1.28 14.22
N MET A 38 -1.44 2.01 13.98
CA MET A 38 -1.45 3.19 13.13
C MET A 38 -1.13 2.87 11.67
N LEU A 39 -0.11 2.04 11.42
CA LEU A 39 0.46 1.85 10.07
C LEU A 39 0.04 0.53 9.41
N ARG A 40 -0.53 -0.40 10.17
CA ARG A 40 -0.91 -1.73 9.71
C ARG A 40 -2.12 -2.27 10.48
N MET A 41 -3.18 -1.46 10.58
CA MET A 41 -4.37 -1.79 11.41
C MET A 41 -4.97 -3.16 11.08
N TYR A 42 -4.91 -3.61 9.82
CA TYR A 42 -5.40 -4.94 9.42
C TYR A 42 -4.64 -6.10 10.08
N ALA A 43 -3.39 -5.90 10.52
CA ALA A 43 -2.56 -6.92 11.15
C ALA A 43 -2.72 -6.96 12.68
N VAL A 44 -3.50 -6.04 13.25
CA VAL A 44 -3.79 -6.02 14.69
C VAL A 44 -4.71 -7.19 15.02
N LYS A 45 -4.18 -8.17 15.76
CA LYS A 45 -4.92 -9.36 16.20
C LYS A 45 -6.13 -8.95 17.05
N GLU A 46 -7.21 -9.71 16.92
CA GLU A 46 -8.45 -9.57 17.71
C GLU A 46 -9.19 -8.22 17.53
N CYS A 47 -8.88 -7.49 16.46
CA CYS A 47 -9.59 -6.26 16.12
C CYS A 47 -10.89 -6.58 15.37
N LYS A 48 -11.95 -6.93 16.10
CA LYS A 48 -13.28 -7.29 15.54
C LYS A 48 -13.82 -6.28 14.52
N ASN A 49 -13.52 -4.99 14.71
CA ASN A 49 -13.92 -3.94 13.78
C ASN A 49 -13.14 -4.03 12.46
N SER A 50 -11.84 -4.35 12.51
CA SER A 50 -11.03 -4.63 11.32
C SER A 50 -11.60 -5.81 10.54
N ASP A 51 -11.82 -6.94 11.21
CA ASP A 51 -12.40 -8.14 10.58
C ASP A 51 -13.75 -7.82 9.93
N LYS A 52 -14.59 -7.02 10.59
CA LYS A 52 -15.90 -6.63 10.08
C LYS A 52 -15.79 -5.79 8.79
N VAL A 53 -14.87 -4.84 8.72
CA VAL A 53 -14.74 -3.96 7.53
C VAL A 53 -13.99 -4.64 6.39
N TRP A 54 -13.09 -5.57 6.68
CA TRP A 54 -12.35 -6.34 5.68
C TRP A 54 -13.16 -7.51 5.11
N LYS A 55 -14.04 -8.13 5.88
CA LYS A 55 -14.87 -9.27 5.44
C LYS A 55 -15.50 -9.09 4.05
N PRO A 56 -16.14 -7.96 3.69
CA PRO A 56 -16.70 -7.81 2.35
C PRO A 56 -15.67 -7.72 1.22
N ILE A 57 -14.44 -7.28 1.53
CA ILE A 57 -13.31 -7.25 0.60
C ILE A 57 -12.73 -8.67 0.45
N ASP A 58 -12.42 -9.34 1.56
CA ASP A 58 -11.84 -10.71 1.55
C ASP A 58 -12.74 -11.73 0.84
N SER A 59 -14.06 -11.55 0.97
CA SER A 59 -15.07 -12.39 0.31
C SER A 59 -15.42 -11.96 -1.13
N ASP A 60 -14.84 -10.86 -1.61
CA ASP A 60 -15.21 -10.14 -2.84
C ASP A 60 -16.72 -9.91 -2.98
N SER A 61 -17.40 -9.55 -1.89
CA SER A 61 -18.85 -9.30 -1.89
C SER A 61 -19.22 -7.85 -2.16
N LEU A 62 -18.23 -6.94 -2.26
CA LEU A 62 -18.48 -5.58 -2.75
C LEU A 62 -18.91 -5.61 -4.23
N PRO A 63 -19.90 -4.80 -4.66
CA PRO A 63 -20.48 -4.90 -6.01
C PRO A 63 -19.46 -4.87 -7.15
N PHE A 64 -18.47 -3.98 -7.10
CA PHE A 64 -17.45 -3.89 -8.16
C PHE A 64 -16.50 -5.09 -8.16
N LEU A 65 -16.25 -5.73 -7.01
CA LEU A 65 -15.44 -6.95 -6.94
C LEU A 65 -16.23 -8.15 -7.48
N VAL A 66 -17.53 -8.23 -7.18
CA VAL A 66 -18.43 -9.24 -7.77
C VAL A 66 -18.41 -9.16 -9.30
N GLU A 67 -18.52 -7.96 -9.85
CA GLU A 67 -18.49 -7.75 -11.31
C GLU A 67 -17.11 -8.04 -11.91
N ALA A 68 -16.02 -7.64 -11.24
CA ALA A 68 -14.66 -7.98 -11.67
C ALA A 68 -14.44 -9.51 -11.72
N ARG A 69 -14.94 -10.25 -10.71
CA ARG A 69 -14.87 -11.71 -10.66
C ARG A 69 -15.67 -12.35 -11.80
N LYS A 70 -16.89 -11.86 -12.08
CA LYS A 70 -17.72 -12.37 -13.19
C LYS A 70 -17.08 -12.13 -14.55
N ARG A 71 -16.63 -10.89 -14.80
CA ARG A 71 -16.00 -10.48 -16.07
C ARG A 71 -14.78 -11.33 -16.39
N SER A 72 -14.03 -11.71 -15.36
CA SER A 72 -12.73 -12.33 -15.50
C SER A 72 -12.75 -13.83 -15.23
N ALA A 73 -13.93 -14.43 -15.10
CA ALA A 73 -14.09 -15.85 -14.77
C ALA A 73 -13.26 -16.79 -15.69
N PRO A 74 -13.20 -16.59 -17.03
CA PRO A 74 -12.37 -17.44 -17.89
C PRO A 74 -10.88 -17.37 -17.56
N LEU A 75 -10.36 -16.17 -17.27
CA LEU A 75 -8.97 -15.95 -16.90
C LEU A 75 -8.67 -16.55 -15.51
N LEU A 76 -9.55 -16.33 -14.54
CA LEU A 76 -9.41 -16.90 -13.20
C LEU A 76 -9.41 -18.43 -13.24
N ASP A 77 -10.31 -19.05 -14.01
CA ASP A 77 -10.33 -20.50 -14.20
C ASP A 77 -9.05 -21.00 -14.87
N TYR A 78 -8.51 -20.24 -15.83
CA TYR A 78 -7.26 -20.57 -16.50
C TYR A 78 -6.06 -20.54 -15.55
N ILE A 79 -5.94 -19.48 -14.74
CA ILE A 79 -4.89 -19.34 -13.72
C ILE A 79 -5.03 -20.47 -12.70
N GLY A 80 -6.23 -20.75 -12.20
CA GLY A 80 -6.49 -21.80 -11.22
C GLY A 80 -6.09 -23.19 -11.72
N LYS A 81 -6.38 -23.51 -12.99
CA LYS A 81 -5.98 -24.79 -13.62
C LYS A 81 -4.46 -24.94 -13.73
N ASN A 82 -3.74 -23.88 -14.06
CA ASN A 82 -2.30 -23.96 -14.28
C ASN A 82 -1.47 -23.84 -12.98
N THR A 83 -2.01 -23.17 -11.96
CA THR A 83 -1.35 -22.99 -10.65
C THR A 83 -1.77 -24.05 -9.62
N GLY A 84 -2.95 -24.64 -9.78
CA GLY A 84 -3.59 -25.48 -8.77
C GLY A 84 -4.24 -24.69 -7.63
N TRP A 85 -4.31 -23.36 -7.74
CA TRP A 85 -4.90 -22.52 -6.70
C TRP A 85 -6.42 -22.47 -6.77
N ASN A 86 -7.06 -22.33 -5.61
CA ASN A 86 -8.48 -22.04 -5.55
C ASN A 86 -8.72 -20.55 -5.83
N MET A 87 -9.19 -20.23 -7.03
CA MET A 87 -9.45 -18.87 -7.51
C MET A 87 -10.82 -18.33 -7.08
N SER A 88 -11.40 -18.86 -6.00
CA SER A 88 -12.67 -18.36 -5.46
C SER A 88 -12.59 -16.94 -4.88
N SER A 89 -11.39 -16.40 -4.67
CA SER A 89 -11.15 -15.04 -4.21
C SER A 89 -10.24 -14.29 -5.18
N LEU A 90 -10.52 -13.02 -5.45
CA LEU A 90 -9.67 -12.11 -6.22
C LEU A 90 -8.34 -11.85 -5.49
N GLY A 91 -8.23 -12.11 -4.19
CA GLY A 91 -6.95 -12.07 -3.48
C GLY A 91 -5.93 -13.06 -4.07
N ARG A 92 -6.37 -14.22 -4.57
CA ARG A 92 -5.48 -15.15 -5.28
C ARG A 92 -5.07 -14.66 -6.67
N ALA A 93 -5.93 -13.87 -7.31
CA ALA A 93 -5.57 -13.21 -8.56
C ALA A 93 -4.55 -12.09 -8.33
N ALA A 94 -4.67 -11.36 -7.21
CA ALA A 94 -3.67 -10.41 -6.75
C ALA A 94 -2.32 -11.09 -6.46
N ASP A 95 -2.32 -12.21 -5.71
CA ASP A 95 -1.10 -13.02 -5.48
C ASP A 95 -0.44 -13.43 -6.82
N PHE A 96 -1.23 -13.80 -7.82
CA PHE A 96 -0.69 -14.14 -9.15
C PHE A 96 -0.09 -12.91 -9.84
N ALA A 97 -0.75 -11.76 -9.80
CA ALA A 97 -0.26 -10.51 -10.34
C ALA A 97 1.08 -10.09 -9.69
N ASP A 98 1.18 -10.20 -8.37
CA ASP A 98 2.40 -9.88 -7.62
C ASP A 98 3.56 -10.78 -8.06
N ASN A 99 3.31 -12.09 -8.29
CA ASN A 99 4.33 -12.98 -8.81
C ASN A 99 4.80 -12.59 -10.23
N LEU A 100 3.91 -12.10 -11.10
CA LEU A 100 4.31 -11.61 -12.42
C LEU A 100 5.20 -10.37 -12.30
N ILE A 101 4.84 -9.43 -11.43
CA ILE A 101 5.64 -8.23 -11.15
C ILE A 101 7.04 -8.60 -10.64
N GLU A 102 7.12 -9.55 -9.71
CA GLU A 102 8.41 -10.03 -9.17
C GLU A 102 9.24 -10.72 -10.26
N ILE A 103 8.64 -11.56 -11.10
CA ILE A 103 9.34 -12.20 -12.23
C ILE A 103 9.95 -11.14 -13.15
N ASP A 104 9.21 -10.09 -13.48
CA ASP A 104 9.69 -8.99 -14.31
C ASP A 104 10.81 -8.20 -13.62
N MET A 105 10.63 -7.90 -12.33
CA MET A 105 11.62 -7.17 -11.53
C MET A 105 12.97 -7.89 -11.48
N TYR A 106 12.97 -9.23 -11.47
CA TYR A 106 14.19 -10.04 -11.51
C TYR A 106 14.61 -10.49 -12.91
N ASN A 107 13.93 -10.02 -13.97
CA ASN A 107 14.19 -10.39 -15.37
C ASN A 107 14.21 -11.93 -15.56
N ALA A 108 13.33 -12.63 -14.85
CA ALA A 108 13.17 -14.07 -14.95
C ALA A 108 12.19 -14.42 -16.09
N SER A 109 12.27 -15.65 -16.58
CA SER A 109 11.35 -16.10 -17.63
C SER A 109 10.01 -16.51 -17.05
N TYR A 110 8.91 -16.10 -17.70
CA TYR A 110 7.58 -16.57 -17.33
C TYR A 110 7.43 -18.09 -17.52
N PRO A 111 6.53 -18.72 -16.75
CA PRO A 111 6.09 -20.08 -17.03
C PRO A 111 5.59 -20.24 -18.47
N LYS A 112 5.76 -21.42 -19.06
CA LYS A 112 5.37 -21.67 -20.46
C LYS A 112 3.90 -21.37 -20.75
N TRP A 113 3.01 -21.62 -19.79
CA TRP A 113 1.57 -21.38 -19.95
C TRP A 113 1.20 -19.89 -19.85
N VAL A 114 2.07 -19.05 -19.29
CA VAL A 114 1.93 -17.58 -19.30
C VAL A 114 2.47 -17.03 -20.62
N SER A 115 3.64 -17.50 -21.06
CA SER A 115 4.27 -17.03 -22.31
C SER A 115 3.63 -17.57 -23.59
N HIS A 116 2.99 -18.74 -23.50
CA HIS A 116 2.30 -19.39 -24.60
C HIS A 116 0.93 -19.87 -24.11
N PRO A 117 -0.01 -18.95 -23.82
CA PRO A 117 -1.28 -19.31 -23.24
C PRO A 117 -2.13 -20.12 -24.21
N THR A 118 -2.89 -21.05 -23.64
CA THR A 118 -3.86 -21.86 -24.35
C THR A 118 -5.29 -21.36 -24.15
N LEU A 119 -5.45 -20.26 -23.42
CA LEU A 119 -6.72 -19.58 -23.24
C LEU A 119 -7.13 -18.89 -24.55
N GLU A 120 -8.35 -19.18 -25.01
CA GLU A 120 -8.83 -18.68 -26.30
C GLU A 120 -8.82 -17.15 -26.37
N GLY A 121 -8.19 -16.60 -27.41
CA GLY A 121 -8.11 -15.15 -27.63
C GLY A 121 -7.15 -14.43 -26.68
N TYR A 122 -6.22 -15.16 -26.04
CA TYR A 122 -5.12 -14.61 -25.26
C TYR A 122 -3.77 -14.93 -25.90
N ASP A 123 -2.91 -13.93 -25.93
CA ASP A 123 -1.46 -14.06 -26.06
C ASP A 123 -0.80 -13.70 -24.71
N GLU A 124 0.53 -13.79 -24.63
CA GLU A 124 1.30 -13.44 -23.43
C GLU A 124 0.97 -12.02 -22.94
N GLU A 125 1.01 -11.04 -23.85
CA GLU A 125 0.79 -9.63 -23.53
C GLU A 125 -0.58 -9.42 -22.89
N LYS A 126 -1.64 -9.95 -23.51
CA LYS A 126 -2.99 -9.80 -23.01
C LYS A 126 -3.19 -10.52 -21.67
N LEU A 127 -2.65 -11.73 -21.52
CA LEU A 127 -2.76 -12.47 -20.26
C LEU A 127 -2.09 -11.73 -19.12
N VAL A 128 -0.85 -11.28 -19.32
CA VAL A 128 -0.10 -10.53 -18.32
C VAL A 128 -0.83 -9.23 -17.98
N LYS A 129 -1.22 -8.46 -18.99
CA LYS A 129 -1.93 -7.19 -18.78
C LYS A 129 -3.22 -7.35 -17.97
N GLU A 130 -4.08 -8.31 -18.33
CA GLU A 130 -5.34 -8.52 -17.63
C GLU A 130 -5.14 -9.13 -16.24
N ALA A 131 -4.12 -9.97 -16.05
CA ALA A 131 -3.76 -10.48 -14.72
C ALA A 131 -3.29 -9.33 -13.80
N LEU A 132 -2.51 -8.38 -14.33
CA LEU A 132 -2.04 -7.21 -13.58
C LEU A 132 -3.17 -6.25 -13.19
N GLU A 133 -4.37 -6.32 -13.78
CA GLU A 133 -5.53 -5.56 -13.31
C GLU A 133 -5.97 -5.97 -11.88
N PHE A 134 -5.56 -7.15 -11.41
CA PHE A 134 -5.81 -7.60 -10.04
C PHE A 134 -4.74 -7.18 -9.04
N ALA A 135 -3.62 -6.61 -9.49
CA ALA A 135 -2.62 -6.08 -8.59
C ALA A 135 -3.28 -5.06 -7.66
N GLU A 136 -3.05 -5.23 -6.36
CA GLU A 136 -3.59 -4.34 -5.32
C GLU A 136 -5.14 -4.25 -5.29
N VAL A 137 -5.89 -5.20 -5.87
CA VAL A 137 -7.36 -5.11 -6.01
C VAL A 137 -8.08 -4.93 -4.67
N HIS A 138 -7.61 -5.62 -3.62
CA HIS A 138 -8.18 -5.54 -2.26
C HIS A 138 -7.79 -4.24 -1.54
N GLN A 139 -6.60 -3.72 -1.83
CA GLN A 139 -6.10 -2.44 -1.31
C GLN A 139 -6.85 -1.26 -1.92
N ILE A 140 -7.07 -1.31 -3.23
CA ILE A 140 -7.94 -0.38 -3.96
C ILE A 140 -9.37 -0.48 -3.42
N ALA A 141 -9.87 -1.69 -3.17
CA ALA A 141 -11.18 -1.90 -2.57
C ALA A 141 -11.31 -1.26 -1.19
N CYS A 142 -10.33 -1.45 -0.31
CA CYS A 142 -10.31 -0.83 1.01
C CYS A 142 -10.30 0.71 0.91
N THR A 143 -9.50 1.26 -0.01
CA THR A 143 -9.40 2.70 -0.24
C THR A 143 -10.74 3.30 -0.68
N ASN A 144 -11.50 2.58 -1.51
CA ASN A 144 -12.80 3.04 -2.04
C ASN A 144 -13.97 2.75 -1.10
N TYR A 145 -13.88 1.72 -0.26
CA TYR A 145 -14.91 1.35 0.70
C TYR A 145 -14.73 2.12 2.01
N GLU A 146 -15.56 3.15 2.23
CA GLU A 146 -15.46 4.08 3.36
C GLU A 146 -15.18 3.43 4.72
N PRO A 147 -15.92 2.38 5.15
CA PRO A 147 -15.65 1.75 6.44
C PRO A 147 -14.23 1.19 6.58
N CYS A 148 -13.65 0.65 5.50
CA CYS A 148 -12.27 0.15 5.51
C CYS A 148 -11.28 1.32 5.47
N ARG A 149 -11.43 2.23 4.49
CA ARG A 149 -10.58 3.41 4.34
C ARG A 149 -10.45 4.20 5.64
N ASP A 150 -11.57 4.48 6.30
CA ASP A 150 -11.61 5.33 7.49
C ASP A 150 -11.02 4.61 8.70
N LEU A 151 -11.19 3.29 8.82
CA LEU A 151 -10.52 2.51 9.84
C LEU A 151 -8.99 2.47 9.63
N MET A 152 -8.55 2.23 8.39
CA MET A 152 -7.13 2.10 8.03
C MET A 152 -6.37 3.44 8.12
N SER A 153 -7.01 4.54 7.75
CA SER A 153 -6.39 5.88 7.73
C SER A 153 -6.69 6.71 8.97
N GLY A 154 -7.67 6.31 9.78
CA GLY A 154 -8.21 7.07 10.92
C GLY A 154 -7.16 7.55 11.90
N VAL A 155 -6.45 6.58 12.47
CA VAL A 155 -5.44 6.81 13.52
C VAL A 155 -4.25 7.56 12.96
N TRP A 156 -3.78 7.19 11.77
CA TRP A 156 -2.61 7.82 11.15
C TRP A 156 -2.91 9.25 10.71
N LEU A 157 -4.06 9.55 10.09
CA LEU A 157 -4.44 10.92 9.75
C LEU A 157 -4.54 11.79 11.01
N LYS A 158 -5.14 11.27 12.09
CA LYS A 158 -5.19 11.98 13.37
C LYS A 158 -3.80 12.28 13.91
N HIS A 159 -2.87 11.33 13.82
CA HIS A 159 -1.49 11.54 14.23
C HIS A 159 -0.83 12.66 13.41
N ILE A 160 -0.99 12.66 12.07
CA ILE A 160 -0.45 13.71 11.20
C ILE A 160 -1.00 15.08 11.61
N LEU A 161 -2.32 15.20 11.79
CA LEU A 161 -2.96 16.46 12.16
C LEU A 161 -2.51 16.97 13.54
N ASN A 162 -2.40 16.07 14.52
CA ASN A 162 -1.88 16.42 15.85
C ASN A 162 -0.43 16.89 15.77
N THR A 163 0.42 16.21 15.00
CA THR A 163 1.83 16.58 14.82
C THR A 163 1.95 17.97 14.21
N ILE A 164 1.16 18.28 13.17
CA ILE A 164 1.12 19.60 12.55
C ILE A 164 0.70 20.67 13.57
N SER A 165 -0.34 20.39 14.36
CA SER A 165 -0.81 21.30 15.40
C SER A 165 0.24 21.55 16.49
N ASP A 166 0.96 20.51 16.92
CA ASP A 166 2.04 20.65 17.89
C ASP A 166 3.15 21.55 17.35
N VAL A 167 3.55 21.36 16.09
CA VAL A 167 4.60 22.16 15.42
C VAL A 167 4.18 23.62 15.31
N GLN A 168 2.91 23.90 14.98
CA GLN A 168 2.37 25.27 14.99
C GLN A 168 2.44 25.93 16.37
N ASN A 169 2.37 25.14 17.44
CA ASN A 169 2.52 25.59 18.82
C ASN A 169 3.98 25.58 19.32
N GLY A 170 4.95 25.45 18.41
CA GLY A 170 6.39 25.44 18.73
C GLY A 170 6.89 24.16 19.40
N LYS A 171 6.16 23.04 19.26
CA LYS A 171 6.49 21.74 19.86
C LYS A 171 6.62 20.66 18.78
N GLY A 172 7.42 19.64 19.04
CA GLY A 172 7.46 18.45 18.19
C GLY A 172 8.54 18.47 17.10
N PRO A 173 8.56 17.42 16.26
CA PRO A 173 9.66 17.17 15.33
C PRO A 173 9.57 18.02 14.05
N HIS A 174 10.73 18.30 13.45
CA HIS A 174 10.81 18.95 12.13
C HIS A 174 10.42 18.01 10.97
N ILE A 175 10.67 16.71 11.13
CA ILE A 175 10.40 15.68 10.11
C ILE A 175 9.82 14.46 10.82
N VAL A 176 8.75 13.89 10.27
CA VAL A 176 8.22 12.59 10.65
C VAL A 176 8.21 11.69 9.42
N GLY A 177 8.92 10.57 9.49
CA GLY A 177 8.92 9.54 8.47
C GLY A 177 8.01 8.39 8.87
N TYR A 178 7.19 7.91 7.94
CA TYR A 178 6.38 6.71 8.11
C TYR A 178 6.82 5.67 7.08
N ALA A 179 7.06 4.44 7.53
CA ALA A 179 7.26 3.29 6.66
C ALA A 179 6.09 2.33 6.85
N SER A 180 5.35 2.07 5.77
CA SER A 180 4.09 1.35 5.80
C SER A 180 3.90 0.52 4.53
N VAL A 181 2.85 -0.29 4.52
CA VAL A 181 2.39 -1.12 3.41
C VAL A 181 1.38 -0.39 2.51
N SER A 182 1.18 -0.91 1.30
CA SER A 182 0.38 -0.28 0.22
C SER A 182 -1.06 -0.01 0.65
N GLU A 183 -1.69 -0.92 1.41
CA GLU A 183 -3.08 -0.78 1.92
C GLU A 183 -3.28 0.54 2.68
N ALA A 184 -2.38 0.79 3.65
CA ALA A 184 -2.53 1.86 4.62
C ALA A 184 -2.12 3.20 4.01
N ALA A 185 -1.09 3.21 3.17
CA ALA A 185 -0.69 4.40 2.41
C ALA A 185 -1.80 4.84 1.44
N SER A 186 -2.38 3.90 0.67
CA SER A 186 -3.46 4.19 -0.27
C SER A 186 -4.72 4.70 0.42
N SER A 187 -5.07 4.12 1.57
CA SER A 187 -6.22 4.56 2.36
C SER A 187 -6.11 6.01 2.83
N ILE A 188 -4.91 6.47 3.20
CA ILE A 188 -4.68 7.88 3.58
C ILE A 188 -4.78 8.80 2.39
N ILE A 189 -4.10 8.45 1.28
CA ILE A 189 -4.16 9.24 0.05
C ILE A 189 -5.61 9.38 -0.40
N GLY A 190 -6.35 8.27 -0.46
CA GLY A 190 -7.77 8.25 -0.81
C GLY A 190 -8.61 9.13 0.09
N ARG A 191 -8.36 9.13 1.41
CA ARG A 191 -9.09 9.98 2.35
C ARG A 191 -8.76 11.47 2.17
N CYS A 192 -7.50 11.81 1.94
CA CYS A 192 -7.09 13.18 1.65
C CYS A 192 -7.73 13.71 0.35
N VAL A 193 -7.75 12.90 -0.71
CA VAL A 193 -8.39 13.28 -1.99
C VAL A 193 -9.88 13.54 -1.80
N GLN A 194 -10.59 12.67 -1.08
CA GLN A 194 -12.01 12.89 -0.80
C GLN A 194 -12.28 14.14 0.03
N TYR A 195 -11.39 14.46 0.97
CA TYR A 195 -11.50 15.69 1.76
C TYR A 195 -11.37 16.93 0.86
N VAL A 196 -10.38 16.95 -0.05
CA VAL A 196 -10.21 18.05 -1.02
C VAL A 196 -11.42 18.15 -1.96
N GLN A 197 -11.95 17.03 -2.45
CA GLN A 197 -13.13 17.04 -3.34
C GLN A 197 -14.42 17.48 -2.65
N LYS A 198 -14.57 17.24 -1.35
CA LYS A 198 -15.75 17.65 -0.55
C LYS A 198 -15.66 19.08 -0.01
N THR A 199 -14.49 19.71 -0.07
CA THR A 199 -14.27 21.06 0.44
C THR A 199 -13.93 21.97 -0.75
N PRO A 200 -14.84 22.84 -1.22
CA PRO A 200 -14.46 23.86 -2.19
C PRO A 200 -13.51 24.83 -1.49
N VAL A 201 -12.20 24.62 -1.66
CA VAL A 201 -11.20 25.55 -1.17
C VAL A 201 -11.05 26.65 -2.22
N GLU A 202 -11.44 27.87 -1.89
CA GLU A 202 -10.95 29.06 -2.60
C GLU A 202 -9.42 29.09 -2.47
N VAL A 203 -8.75 28.87 -3.59
CA VAL A 203 -7.29 28.64 -3.70
C VAL A 203 -6.45 29.90 -3.39
N ASP A 204 -7.05 31.00 -2.95
CA ASP A 204 -6.35 32.28 -2.80
C ASP A 204 -5.72 32.54 -1.40
N SER A 205 -6.00 31.71 -0.38
CA SER A 205 -5.57 32.01 0.99
C SER A 205 -4.28 31.31 1.47
N LEU A 206 -3.73 30.34 0.70
CA LEU A 206 -2.52 29.59 1.10
C LEU A 206 -1.20 30.16 0.53
N VAL A 207 -1.25 31.16 -0.37
CA VAL A 207 -0.05 31.76 -1.00
C VAL A 207 0.61 32.84 -0.13
N HIS A 208 0.02 33.24 1.01
CA HIS A 208 0.54 34.35 1.83
C HIS A 208 1.37 33.96 3.05
N VAL A 209 1.65 32.67 3.30
CA VAL A 209 2.50 32.25 4.44
C VAL A 209 3.91 31.81 4.00
N ALA A 210 4.22 31.81 2.70
CA ALA A 210 5.55 31.46 2.18
C ALA A 210 6.45 32.68 1.83
N LYS A 211 6.08 33.89 2.26
CA LYS A 211 6.91 35.10 2.12
C LYS A 211 6.84 35.97 3.37
N THR A 212 7.54 35.56 4.42
CA THR A 212 8.16 36.43 5.42
C THR A 212 9.38 35.72 5.97
#